data_AF-A0A7X5WVW9-F1
#
_entry.id   AF-A0A7X5WVW9-F1
#
_cell.length_a   1.000
_cell.length_b   1.000
_cell.length_c   1.000
_cell.angle_alpha   90.00
_cell.angle_beta   90.00
_cell.angle_gamma   90.00
#
_symmetry.space_group_name_H-M   'P 1'
#
loop_
_entity.id
_entity.type
_entity.pdbx_description
1 polymer ?
#
loop_
_entity_poly.entity_id
_entity_poly.type
_entity_poly.pdbx_seq_one_letter_code
_entity_poly.pdbx_strand_id
1 'polypeptide(L)'
;MTSADCDPDELCVDRSCVVRGTADAGRRDLGPGPVDAGDTDGGLVDGGLDFGPPPMCTAAADCDDSSLCTTEDCVEGSCMVTAVACDDGDACTDDGCDPATGCTTSPIDCDDGDACTVDSCDSGSGCAHDPVAVAGGSCSSPIDISAGGTFTGDSTCATSDYSGVCGGG
;
A
#
# COMPACT_ATOMS: atom_id res chain seq x y z
N MET A 1 -52.13 -25.89 -25.60
CA MET A 1 -51.67 -24.53 -25.88
C MET A 1 -50.25 -24.66 -26.36
N THR A 2 -50.05 -24.27 -27.60
CA THR A 2 -48.76 -24.27 -28.30
C THR A 2 -48.31 -22.82 -28.45
N SER A 3 -47.05 -22.58 -28.79
CA SER A 3 -46.51 -21.22 -28.93
C SER A 3 -47.19 -20.39 -30.03
N ALA A 4 -47.96 -21.01 -30.92
CA ALA A 4 -48.76 -20.33 -31.95
C ALA A 4 -50.06 -19.71 -31.42
N ASP A 5 -50.46 -20.05 -30.18
CA ASP A 5 -51.66 -19.54 -29.53
C ASP A 5 -51.36 -18.30 -28.64
N CYS A 6 -50.09 -17.92 -28.45
CA CYS A 6 -49.67 -16.75 -27.67
C CYS A 6 -49.38 -15.55 -28.59
N ASP A 7 -49.51 -14.33 -28.06
CA ASP A 7 -49.09 -13.10 -28.77
C ASP A 7 -47.58 -13.14 -29.08
N PRO A 8 -47.12 -12.45 -30.15
CA PRO A 8 -45.74 -12.53 -30.62
C PRO A 8 -44.69 -12.02 -29.62
N ASP A 9 -45.11 -11.27 -28.59
CA ASP A 9 -44.25 -10.72 -27.53
C ASP A 9 -44.21 -11.60 -26.25
N GLU A 10 -44.90 -12.75 -26.23
CA GLU A 10 -44.93 -13.68 -25.09
C GLU A 10 -44.16 -14.98 -25.34
N LEU A 11 -43.77 -15.66 -24.26
CA LEU A 11 -43.19 -17.00 -24.29
C LEU A 11 -44.18 -18.01 -23.68
N CYS A 12 -44.35 -19.14 -24.35
CA CYS A 12 -45.17 -20.24 -23.84
C CYS A 12 -44.31 -21.11 -22.90
N VAL A 13 -44.61 -21.10 -21.61
CA VAL A 13 -43.95 -21.92 -20.58
C VAL A 13 -45.04 -22.72 -19.84
N ASP A 14 -44.86 -24.04 -19.74
CA ASP A 14 -45.82 -24.96 -19.09
C ASP A 14 -47.28 -24.79 -19.55
N ARG A 15 -47.50 -24.64 -20.86
CA ARG A 15 -48.82 -24.41 -21.50
C ARG A 15 -49.52 -23.13 -21.05
N SER A 16 -48.79 -22.15 -20.51
CA SER A 16 -49.27 -20.80 -20.20
C SER A 16 -48.41 -19.75 -20.92
N CYS A 17 -49.03 -18.68 -21.43
CA CYS A 17 -48.31 -17.57 -22.04
C CYS A 17 -47.80 -16.63 -20.92
N VAL A 18 -46.51 -16.29 -20.97
CA VAL A 18 -45.86 -15.39 -20.00
C VAL A 18 -45.15 -14.31 -20.79
N VAL A 19 -45.53 -13.05 -20.55
CA VAL A 19 -44.85 -11.86 -21.10
C VAL A 19 -43.35 -11.98 -20.84
N ARG A 20 -42.52 -11.72 -21.86
CA ARG A 20 -41.07 -11.62 -21.69
C ARG A 20 -40.79 -10.51 -20.68
N GLY A 21 -40.57 -10.89 -19.43
CA GLY A 21 -40.39 -9.94 -18.35
C GLY A 21 -39.16 -9.06 -18.60
N THR A 22 -39.38 -7.80 -18.97
CA THR A 22 -38.57 -6.74 -18.39
C THR A 22 -38.88 -6.77 -16.90
N ALA A 23 -37.95 -7.27 -16.09
CA ALA A 23 -38.07 -7.25 -14.64
C ALA A 23 -38.25 -5.79 -14.20
N ASP A 24 -39.48 -5.37 -13.93
CA ASP A 24 -39.97 -5.00 -12.60
C ASP A 24 -41.31 -4.27 -12.74
N ALA A 25 -42.38 -4.88 -12.24
CA ALA A 25 -43.66 -4.20 -12.05
C ALA A 25 -44.33 -4.75 -10.79
N GLY A 26 -43.73 -4.46 -9.64
CA GLY A 26 -44.50 -4.29 -8.42
C GLY A 26 -45.40 -3.06 -8.52
N ARG A 27 -46.53 -3.14 -9.24
CA ARG A 27 -47.55 -2.08 -9.24
C ARG A 27 -48.89 -2.67 -8.81
N ARG A 28 -49.11 -2.73 -7.50
CA ARG A 28 -50.48 -2.76 -6.99
C ARG A 28 -51.09 -1.39 -7.22
N ASP A 29 -52.08 -1.37 -8.10
CA ASP A 29 -53.09 -0.32 -8.23
C ASP A 29 -53.53 0.22 -6.87
N LEU A 30 -53.08 1.43 -6.56
CA LEU A 30 -53.79 2.38 -5.70
C LEU A 30 -54.17 3.53 -6.62
N GLY A 31 -55.48 3.72 -6.79
CA GLY A 31 -56.06 4.76 -7.65
C GLY A 31 -55.68 6.19 -7.22
N PRO A 32 -56.16 7.20 -7.95
CA PRO A 32 -55.83 8.60 -7.67
C PRO A 32 -56.51 9.04 -6.35
N GLY A 33 -55.75 8.93 -5.26
CA GLY A 33 -56.04 9.62 -4.01
C GLY A 33 -55.80 11.12 -4.16
N PRO A 34 -56.39 11.95 -3.28
CA PRO A 34 -56.20 13.39 -3.30
C PRO A 34 -54.70 13.71 -3.21
N VAL A 35 -54.24 14.60 -4.09
CA VAL A 35 -52.90 15.16 -4.01
C VAL A 35 -52.77 15.92 -2.69
N ASP A 36 -52.15 15.29 -1.70
CA ASP A 36 -51.66 15.99 -0.52
C ASP A 36 -50.57 16.95 -1.00
N ALA A 37 -50.91 18.23 -1.05
CA ALA A 37 -49.96 19.31 -1.21
C ALA A 37 -49.11 19.39 0.07
N GLY A 38 -48.01 18.63 0.12
CA GLY A 38 -47.24 18.52 1.36
C GLY A 38 -45.78 18.06 1.27
N ASP A 39 -45.33 17.48 0.15
CA ASP A 39 -43.93 17.09 0.00
C ASP A 39 -43.22 18.04 -0.98
N THR A 40 -42.60 19.05 -0.40
CA THR A 40 -41.59 19.88 -1.06
C THR A 40 -40.19 19.33 -0.76
N ASP A 41 -39.91 18.09 -1.11
CA ASP A 41 -38.58 17.65 -1.53
C ASP A 41 -38.41 18.08 -2.99
N GLY A 42 -38.19 19.38 -3.13
CA GLY A 42 -38.01 20.04 -4.41
C GLY A 42 -36.88 19.40 -5.20
N GLY A 43 -37.17 19.04 -6.45
CA GLY A 43 -36.12 18.62 -7.36
C GLY A 43 -36.54 17.88 -8.62
N LEU A 44 -37.74 18.12 -9.17
CA LEU A 44 -37.98 17.83 -10.58
C LEU A 44 -37.16 18.84 -11.40
N VAL A 45 -35.93 18.50 -11.75
CA VAL A 45 -35.16 19.23 -12.76
C VAL A 45 -35.67 18.85 -14.15
N ASP A 46 -36.87 19.34 -14.47
CA ASP A 46 -37.32 19.53 -15.86
C ASP A 46 -36.57 20.74 -16.44
N GLY A 47 -35.31 20.53 -16.81
CA GLY A 47 -34.46 21.56 -17.39
C GLY A 47 -33.09 21.02 -17.74
N GLY A 48 -32.95 20.49 -18.96
CA GLY A 48 -31.73 19.94 -19.53
C GLY A 48 -30.59 20.96 -19.63
N LEU A 49 -29.95 21.22 -18.50
CA LEU A 49 -28.56 21.65 -18.46
C LEU A 49 -27.79 20.37 -18.16
N ASP A 50 -27.06 19.90 -19.15
CA ASP A 50 -26.03 18.86 -19.07
C ASP A 50 -24.93 19.34 -18.09
N PHE A 51 -25.27 19.39 -16.80
CA PHE A 51 -24.29 19.36 -15.73
C PHE A 51 -23.74 17.95 -15.82
N GLY A 52 -22.51 17.83 -16.35
CA GLY A 52 -21.83 16.56 -16.55
C GLY A 52 -21.82 15.66 -15.31
N PRO A 53 -21.22 14.46 -15.40
CA PRO A 53 -21.19 13.52 -14.28
C PRO A 53 -20.79 14.26 -12.99
N PRO A 54 -21.53 14.04 -11.87
CA PRO A 54 -21.28 14.76 -10.64
C PRO A 54 -19.81 14.62 -10.23
N PRO A 55 -19.18 15.69 -9.68
CA PRO A 55 -17.80 15.61 -9.24
C PRO A 55 -17.66 14.48 -8.22
N MET A 56 -16.56 13.74 -8.29
CA MET A 56 -16.35 12.56 -7.44
C MET A 56 -16.04 12.93 -5.97
N CYS A 57 -15.64 14.18 -5.73
CA CYS A 57 -15.41 14.75 -4.41
C CYS A 57 -15.84 16.23 -4.39
N THR A 58 -16.10 16.74 -3.18
CA THR A 58 -16.36 18.17 -2.92
C THR A 58 -15.47 18.74 -1.82
N ALA A 59 -14.83 17.88 -1.02
CA ALA A 59 -13.84 18.21 -0.01
C ALA A 59 -12.76 17.12 0.06
N ALA A 60 -11.60 17.45 0.64
CA ALA A 60 -10.51 16.50 0.86
C ALA A 60 -10.95 15.25 1.66
N ALA A 61 -11.85 15.41 2.63
CA ALA A 61 -12.37 14.29 3.43
C ALA A 61 -13.18 13.27 2.62
N ASP A 62 -13.70 13.64 1.44
CA ASP A 62 -14.37 12.70 0.53
C ASP A 62 -13.39 11.76 -0.17
N CYS A 63 -12.10 12.12 -0.16
CA CYS A 63 -11.01 11.40 -0.81
C CYS A 63 -10.20 10.53 0.16
N ASP A 64 -10.58 10.49 1.44
CA ASP A 64 -9.88 9.72 2.47
C ASP A 64 -9.85 8.22 2.10
N ASP A 65 -8.67 7.73 1.74
CA ASP A 65 -8.40 6.33 1.42
C ASP A 65 -7.95 5.53 2.64
N SER A 66 -8.04 6.12 3.83
CA SER A 66 -7.63 5.58 5.13
C SER A 66 -6.13 5.26 5.25
N SER A 67 -5.31 5.74 4.32
CA SER A 67 -3.86 5.57 4.35
C SER A 67 -3.20 6.71 5.13
N LEU A 68 -2.38 6.37 6.11
CA LEU A 68 -1.49 7.32 6.79
C LEU A 68 -0.28 7.71 5.94
N CYS A 69 -0.10 7.07 4.79
CA CYS A 69 1.03 7.22 3.88
C CYS A 69 0.74 8.13 2.70
N THR A 70 -0.43 8.76 2.70
CA THR A 70 -0.85 9.63 1.63
C THR A 70 -1.58 10.85 2.19
N THR A 71 -1.55 11.94 1.45
CA THR A 71 -2.35 13.13 1.72
C THR A 71 -3.29 13.36 0.55
N GLU A 72 -4.55 13.62 0.89
CA GLU A 72 -5.64 13.68 -0.07
C GLU A 72 -6.17 15.10 -0.23
N ASP A 73 -6.29 15.54 -1.47
CA ASP A 73 -6.89 16.83 -1.81
C ASP A 73 -7.97 16.64 -2.88
N CYS A 74 -9.09 17.33 -2.73
CA CYS A 74 -10.09 17.40 -3.78
C CYS A 74 -9.79 18.60 -4.70
N VAL A 75 -9.32 18.32 -5.91
CA VAL A 75 -8.96 19.33 -6.92
C VAL A 75 -9.90 19.21 -8.11
N GLU A 76 -10.67 20.27 -8.36
CA GLU A 76 -11.64 20.35 -9.49
C GLU A 76 -12.64 19.19 -9.52
N GLY A 77 -13.01 18.66 -8.34
CA GLY A 77 -13.93 17.53 -8.23
C GLY A 77 -13.30 16.17 -8.51
N SER A 78 -11.96 16.08 -8.46
CA SER A 78 -11.18 14.84 -8.52
C SER A 78 -10.26 14.71 -7.31
N CYS A 79 -10.14 13.49 -6.78
CA CYS A 79 -9.21 13.20 -5.70
C CYS A 79 -7.78 13.15 -6.21
N MET A 80 -6.92 13.95 -5.60
CA MET A 80 -5.47 13.96 -5.79
C MET A 80 -4.83 13.35 -4.56
N VAL A 81 -4.18 12.19 -4.76
CA VAL A 81 -3.47 11.43 -3.73
C VAL A 81 -1.99 11.74 -3.87
N THR A 82 -1.35 12.20 -2.80
CA THR A 82 0.10 12.45 -2.77
C THR A 82 0.75 11.57 -1.71
N ALA A 83 1.77 10.80 -2.09
CA ALA A 83 2.50 9.97 -1.15
C ALA A 83 3.26 10.82 -0.11
N VAL A 84 3.16 10.44 1.16
CA VAL A 84 3.96 10.97 2.25
C VAL A 84 5.37 10.38 2.15
N ALA A 85 6.37 11.26 2.17
CA ALA A 85 7.76 10.85 2.29
C ALA A 85 8.08 10.60 3.77
N CYS A 86 8.43 9.35 4.09
CA CYS A 86 9.06 8.99 5.35
C CYS A 86 10.56 8.95 5.07
N ASP A 87 11.28 9.93 5.60
CA ASP A 87 12.74 10.04 5.52
C ASP A 87 13.15 10.60 6.88
N ASP A 88 13.80 9.79 7.71
CA ASP A 88 14.27 10.21 9.04
C ASP A 88 15.65 10.88 8.99
N GLY A 89 16.26 10.92 7.81
CA GLY A 89 17.56 11.50 7.55
C GLY A 89 18.73 10.65 8.06
N ASP A 90 18.48 9.42 8.52
CA ASP A 90 19.51 8.46 8.91
C ASP A 90 19.81 7.51 7.74
N ALA A 91 21.02 7.61 7.18
CA ALA A 91 21.45 6.70 6.12
C ALA A 91 21.60 5.23 6.59
N CYS A 92 21.44 4.98 7.89
CA CYS A 92 21.49 3.67 8.54
C CYS A 92 20.11 3.06 8.80
N THR A 93 19.05 3.66 8.28
CA THR A 93 17.70 3.13 8.35
C THR A 93 17.14 2.92 6.94
N ASP A 94 16.29 1.90 6.82
CA ASP A 94 15.35 1.78 5.72
C ASP A 94 14.04 2.42 6.17
N ASP A 95 13.64 3.46 5.43
CA ASP A 95 12.47 4.26 5.73
C ASP A 95 11.29 3.78 4.87
N GLY A 96 10.26 3.35 5.57
CA GLY A 96 9.03 2.85 4.98
C GLY A 96 7.82 3.62 5.47
N CYS A 97 6.70 3.41 4.78
CA CYS A 97 5.41 3.84 5.27
C CYS A 97 4.43 2.68 5.20
N ASP A 98 3.87 2.33 6.36
CA ASP A 98 2.78 1.37 6.48
C ASP A 98 1.44 2.14 6.52
N PRO A 99 0.47 1.82 5.64
CA PRO A 99 -0.76 2.62 5.52
C PRO A 99 -1.61 2.64 6.79
N ALA A 100 -1.45 1.65 7.69
CA ALA A 100 -2.23 1.57 8.93
C ALA A 100 -1.54 2.22 10.13
N THR A 101 -0.20 2.24 10.14
CA THR A 101 0.60 2.70 11.30
C THR A 101 1.43 3.96 11.01
N GLY A 102 1.59 4.34 9.75
CA GLY A 102 2.31 5.53 9.29
C GLY A 102 3.78 5.24 9.00
N CYS A 103 4.62 6.27 9.15
CA CYS A 103 6.06 6.15 8.91
C CYS A 103 6.70 5.15 9.87
N THR A 104 7.53 4.28 9.31
CA THR A 104 8.30 3.26 10.02
C THR A 104 9.75 3.33 9.57
N THR A 105 10.67 3.15 10.51
CA THR A 105 12.10 3.11 10.20
C THR A 105 12.69 1.83 10.78
N SER A 106 13.59 1.17 10.05
CA SER A 106 14.24 -0.07 10.48
C SER A 106 15.74 0.03 10.26
N PRO A 107 16.59 -0.31 11.25
CA PRO A 107 18.03 -0.29 11.05
C PRO A 107 18.45 -1.20 9.88
N ILE A 108 19.36 -0.73 9.04
CA ILE A 108 19.99 -1.55 8.00
C ILE A 108 21.14 -2.36 8.59
N ASP A 109 21.37 -3.52 7.99
CA ASP A 109 22.56 -4.33 8.26
C ASP A 109 23.68 -3.95 7.29
N CYS A 110 24.80 -3.48 7.82
CA CYS A 110 25.97 -3.10 7.04
C CYS A 110 27.03 -4.21 6.98
N ASP A 111 26.74 -5.43 7.42
CA ASP A 111 27.67 -6.56 7.25
C ASP A 111 27.87 -6.87 5.75
N ASP A 112 29.09 -6.70 5.23
CA ASP A 112 29.44 -7.04 3.85
C ASP A 112 29.85 -8.51 3.68
N GLY A 113 29.88 -9.27 4.79
CA GLY A 113 30.29 -10.66 4.86
C GLY A 113 31.80 -10.87 4.81
N ASP A 114 32.61 -9.81 4.75
CA ASP A 114 34.06 -9.89 4.73
C ASP A 114 34.61 -9.78 6.17
N ALA A 115 35.06 -10.88 6.74
CA ALA A 115 35.63 -10.87 8.09
C ALA A 115 36.96 -10.08 8.23
N CYS A 116 37.41 -9.45 7.14
CA CYS A 116 38.57 -8.58 7.05
C CYS A 116 38.23 -7.08 7.10
N THR A 117 36.95 -6.73 7.18
CA THR A 117 36.45 -5.36 7.36
C THR A 117 35.83 -5.23 8.77
N VAL A 118 35.82 -4.00 9.26
CA VAL A 118 34.98 -3.58 10.38
C VAL A 118 33.87 -2.77 9.77
N ASP A 119 32.67 -3.31 9.85
CA ASP A 119 31.48 -2.67 9.35
C ASP A 119 30.95 -1.69 10.39
N SER A 120 30.59 -0.51 9.92
CA SER A 120 29.97 0.52 10.72
C SER A 120 28.92 1.24 9.89
N CYS A 121 27.97 1.88 10.56
CA CYS A 121 27.03 2.73 9.89
C CYS A 121 27.06 4.13 10.52
N ASP A 122 27.29 5.14 9.68
CA ASP A 122 27.23 6.54 10.04
C ASP A 122 25.94 7.17 9.49
N SER A 123 25.17 7.81 10.36
CA SER A 123 23.87 8.39 9.96
C SER A 123 23.91 9.39 8.80
N GLY A 124 25.06 10.03 8.55
CA GLY A 124 25.20 10.98 7.43
C GLY A 124 25.78 10.37 6.16
N SER A 125 26.51 9.26 6.29
CA SER A 125 27.33 8.70 5.20
C SER A 125 26.90 7.29 4.78
N GLY A 126 26.11 6.60 5.60
CA GLY A 126 25.65 5.23 5.42
C GLY A 126 26.67 4.19 5.88
N CYS A 127 26.58 2.99 5.32
CA CYS A 127 27.50 1.89 5.62
C CYS A 127 28.94 2.23 5.21
N ALA A 128 29.88 1.89 6.09
CA ALA A 128 31.30 1.95 5.86
C ALA A 128 31.95 0.63 6.29
N HIS A 129 32.84 0.11 5.44
CA HIS A 129 33.54 -1.15 5.63
C HIS A 129 35.05 -0.88 5.67
N ASP A 130 35.58 -0.70 6.88
CA ASP A 130 36.97 -0.30 7.07
C ASP A 130 37.90 -1.52 7.20
N PRO A 131 38.99 -1.62 6.40
CA PRO A 131 39.89 -2.75 6.48
C PRO A 131 40.51 -2.92 7.88
N VAL A 132 40.49 -4.14 8.40
CA VAL A 132 41.15 -4.48 9.66
C VAL A 132 42.67 -4.43 9.47
N ALA A 133 43.35 -3.67 10.33
CA ALA A 133 44.81 -3.64 10.38
C ALA A 133 45.38 -4.94 10.98
N VAL A 134 46.12 -5.70 10.16
CA VAL A 134 46.85 -6.89 10.59
C VAL A 134 48.33 -6.56 10.76
N ALA A 135 48.86 -6.72 11.98
CA ALA A 135 50.28 -6.53 12.23
C ALA A 135 51.06 -7.73 11.65
N GLY A 136 51.81 -7.49 10.58
CA GLY A 136 52.71 -8.48 9.97
C GLY A 136 52.14 -9.30 8.81
N GLY A 137 50.96 -8.95 8.27
CA GLY A 137 50.38 -9.66 7.13
C GLY A 137 49.24 -8.90 6.44
N SER A 138 48.60 -9.55 5.47
CA SER A 138 47.38 -9.08 4.80
C SER A 138 46.21 -9.95 5.26
N CYS A 139 45.06 -9.34 5.57
CA CYS A 139 43.83 -10.10 5.73
C CYS A 139 43.37 -10.61 4.35
N SER A 140 42.98 -11.87 4.24
CA SER A 140 42.44 -12.45 3.00
C SER A 140 41.33 -13.41 3.37
N SER A 141 40.18 -13.28 2.73
CA SER A 141 38.99 -14.12 2.96
C SER A 141 39.06 -15.41 2.12
N PRO A 142 38.81 -16.60 2.70
CA PRO A 142 38.55 -16.86 4.13
C PRO A 142 39.81 -16.65 4.99
N ILE A 143 39.64 -16.09 6.21
CA ILE A 143 40.75 -15.74 7.12
C ILE A 143 41.75 -16.90 7.23
N ASP A 144 42.88 -16.77 6.55
CA ASP A 144 43.98 -17.72 6.61
C ASP A 144 45.01 -17.24 7.64
N ILE A 145 44.78 -17.58 8.92
CA ILE A 145 45.71 -17.29 10.03
C ILE A 145 47.00 -18.15 9.98
N SER A 146 47.25 -18.92 8.91
CA SER A 146 48.44 -19.78 8.79
C SER A 146 49.77 -19.00 8.77
N ALA A 147 49.73 -17.66 8.66
CA ALA A 147 50.89 -16.78 8.71
C ALA A 147 51.19 -16.17 10.11
N GLY A 148 50.39 -16.43 11.14
CA GLY A 148 50.69 -15.97 12.51
C GLY A 148 50.57 -14.46 12.75
N GLY A 149 49.66 -13.78 12.04
CA GLY A 149 49.35 -12.36 12.26
C GLY A 149 48.61 -12.10 13.58
N THR A 150 48.80 -10.91 14.14
CA THR A 150 48.04 -10.40 15.30
C THR A 150 47.23 -9.18 14.86
N PHE A 151 45.93 -9.13 15.17
CA PHE A 151 45.09 -7.98 14.84
C PHE A 151 45.33 -6.87 15.87
N THR A 152 45.64 -5.67 15.40
CA THR A 152 45.77 -4.48 16.27
C THR A 152 44.65 -3.54 15.88
N GLY A 153 43.43 -3.81 16.38
CA GLY A 153 42.25 -3.19 15.80
C GLY A 153 41.06 -3.02 16.72
N ASP A 154 40.81 -3.91 17.68
CA ASP A 154 39.95 -3.67 18.83
C ASP A 154 40.17 -4.80 19.85
N SER A 155 39.62 -4.65 21.04
CA SER A 155 39.66 -5.65 22.10
C SER A 155 38.75 -6.87 21.88
N THR A 156 38.23 -7.14 20.67
CA THR A 156 37.43 -8.34 20.36
C THR A 156 38.18 -9.40 19.57
N CYS A 157 39.22 -9.03 18.81
CA CYS A 157 40.19 -9.99 18.25
C CYS A 157 41.34 -10.27 19.22
N ALA A 158 41.03 -10.62 20.47
CA ALA A 158 42.04 -11.14 21.37
C ALA A 158 42.44 -12.54 20.89
N THR A 159 43.71 -12.67 20.49
CA THR A 159 44.35 -13.94 20.17
C THR A 159 44.26 -14.94 21.32
N SER A 160 43.30 -15.86 21.26
CA SER A 160 43.22 -17.12 22.01
C SER A 160 41.88 -17.75 21.63
N ASP A 161 41.74 -18.82 20.89
CA ASP A 161 42.62 -19.91 20.53
C ASP A 161 42.04 -20.49 19.24
N TYR A 162 42.78 -21.41 18.64
CA TYR A 162 42.32 -22.34 17.63
C TYR A 162 41.11 -23.17 18.14
N SER A 163 39.90 -22.60 18.25
CA SER A 163 38.63 -23.31 18.45
C SER A 163 37.43 -22.35 18.53
N GLY A 164 37.05 -21.74 17.40
CA GLY A 164 35.65 -21.42 17.08
C GLY A 164 34.93 -20.33 17.90
N VAL A 165 33.95 -19.72 17.20
CA VAL A 165 32.92 -18.76 17.67
C VAL A 165 33.37 -17.39 18.17
N CYS A 166 33.39 -16.43 17.24
CA CYS A 166 33.07 -15.03 17.53
C CYS A 166 31.57 -14.97 17.89
N GLY A 167 31.24 -14.96 19.18
CA GLY A 167 29.87 -14.80 19.67
C GLY A 167 29.61 -13.35 20.07
N GLY A 168 28.61 -12.74 19.44
CA GLY A 168 28.15 -11.37 19.70
C GLY A 168 27.51 -11.16 21.08
N GLY A 169 27.39 -9.88 21.42
CA GLY A 169 26.54 -9.38 22.50
C GLY A 169 25.26 -8.78 21.95
#